data_AF-A0A6C0LQA7-F1
#
_entry.id   AF-A0A6C0LQA7-F1
#
_cell.length_a   1.000
_cell.length_b   1.000
_cell.length_c   1.000
_cell.angle_alpha   90.00
_cell.angle_beta   90.00
_cell.angle_gamma   90.00
#
_symmetry.space_group_name_H-M   'P 1'
#
loop_
_entity.id
_entity.type
_entity.pdbx_description
1 polymer ?
#
loop_
_entity_poly.entity_id
_entity_poly.type
_entity_poly.pdbx_seq_one_letter_code
_entity_poly.pdbx_strand_id
1 'polypeptide(L)'
;MVGSLPYDDRKGCPPNYHKRKSYTSRSGHRVHPRCVRSTTVHKESSKNYTRRVRQVQSARLHAIGKTAIRKSLKCPPGKIQRRGYVRKFATTVRRKGYTVRKASGQVYRIYPDKEDVYVKPSCVKDPGLPGKGPAPGKGFSILRKGELKKYGYVYDESEEKRHTALKQAEKEFGALGVYRKLDAVAKLSKRTVPEAARVFAKDREWIKSQYELKAF
;
A
#
# COMPACT_ATOMS: atom_id res chain seq x y z
N MET A 1 -18.38 15.61 24.76
CA MET A 1 -17.82 14.81 23.64
C MET A 1 -18.73 14.96 22.44
N VAL A 2 -18.28 15.61 21.35
CA VAL A 2 -19.14 15.79 20.17
C VAL A 2 -19.23 14.46 19.42
N GLY A 3 -20.37 13.77 19.55
CA GLY A 3 -20.63 12.45 18.97
C GLY A 3 -20.77 12.46 17.45
N SER A 4 -20.89 11.26 16.87
CA SER A 4 -21.13 11.08 15.43
C SER A 4 -22.49 11.65 15.01
N LEU A 5 -22.51 12.46 13.95
CA LEU A 5 -23.73 13.07 13.41
C LEU A 5 -24.44 12.13 12.42
N PRO A 6 -25.77 12.21 12.26
CA PRO A 6 -26.45 11.51 11.17
C PRO A 6 -25.93 11.99 9.80
N TYR A 7 -25.93 11.09 8.81
CA TYR A 7 -25.53 11.42 7.44
C TYR A 7 -26.76 11.87 6.65
N ASP A 8 -26.66 13.02 5.97
CA ASP A 8 -27.68 13.54 5.06
C ASP A 8 -27.27 13.21 3.60
N ASP A 9 -28.13 12.54 2.83
CA ASP A 9 -27.82 12.19 1.44
C ASP A 9 -27.80 13.40 0.49
N ARG A 10 -28.55 14.47 0.79
CA ARG A 10 -28.62 15.69 -0.02
C ARG A 10 -27.48 16.65 0.32
N LYS A 11 -27.23 16.87 1.61
CA LYS A 11 -26.24 17.85 2.10
C LYS A 11 -24.85 17.24 2.34
N GLY A 12 -24.75 15.93 2.49
CA GLY A 12 -23.52 15.23 2.83
C GLY A 12 -23.11 15.43 4.29
N CYS A 13 -21.81 15.31 4.58
CA CYS A 13 -21.29 15.58 5.91
C CYS A 13 -20.87 17.05 6.06
N PRO A 14 -21.04 17.65 7.25
CA PRO A 14 -20.55 18.99 7.53
C PRO A 14 -19.00 19.04 7.46
N PRO A 15 -18.42 20.26 7.34
CA PRO A 15 -16.97 20.45 7.33
C PRO A 15 -16.28 19.75 8.51
N ASN A 16 -15.13 19.14 8.28
CA ASN A 16 -14.36 18.33 9.25
C ASN A 16 -15.01 16.99 9.67
N TYR A 17 -16.04 16.54 8.97
CA TYR A 17 -16.61 15.19 9.11
C TYR A 17 -16.52 14.41 7.80
N HIS A 18 -16.43 13.09 7.90
CA HIS A 18 -16.49 12.20 6.74
C HIS A 18 -17.54 11.11 6.93
N LYS A 19 -18.13 10.65 5.81
CA LYS A 19 -19.14 9.59 5.81
C LYS A 19 -18.50 8.26 6.19
N ARG A 20 -18.90 7.69 7.32
CA ARG A 20 -18.67 6.29 7.67
C ARG A 20 -19.72 5.43 6.95
N LYS A 21 -19.29 4.40 6.23
CA LYS A 21 -20.20 3.44 5.58
C LYS A 21 -21.04 2.72 6.64
N SER A 22 -22.23 2.25 6.24
CA SER A 22 -23.01 1.33 7.06
C SER A 22 -22.27 0.01 7.26
N TYR A 23 -22.43 -0.60 8.41
CA TYR A 23 -21.88 -1.92 8.73
C TYR A 23 -22.79 -2.62 9.73
N THR A 24 -22.68 -3.94 9.81
CA THR A 24 -23.36 -4.74 10.84
C THR A 24 -22.46 -4.82 12.07
N SER A 25 -22.99 -4.46 13.24
CA SER A 25 -22.26 -4.60 14.50
C SER A 25 -22.04 -6.07 14.84
N ARG A 26 -21.14 -6.34 15.78
CA ARG A 26 -20.91 -7.70 16.30
C ARG A 26 -22.16 -8.30 16.97
N SER A 27 -23.08 -7.45 17.46
CA SER A 27 -24.39 -7.82 18.00
C SER A 27 -25.48 -7.99 16.93
N GLY A 28 -25.14 -7.90 15.64
CA GLY A 28 -26.08 -8.14 14.53
C GLY A 28 -26.89 -6.92 14.07
N HIS A 29 -26.82 -5.79 14.79
CA HIS A 29 -27.55 -4.58 14.40
C HIS A 29 -26.89 -3.86 13.23
N ARG A 30 -27.69 -3.47 12.24
CA ARG A 30 -27.23 -2.66 11.11
C ARG A 30 -27.06 -1.20 11.54
N VAL A 31 -25.81 -0.73 11.55
CA VAL A 31 -25.50 0.67 11.85
C VAL A 31 -25.58 1.47 10.56
N HIS A 32 -26.48 2.45 10.54
CA HIS A 32 -26.65 3.38 9.42
C HIS A 32 -25.40 4.25 9.18
N PRO A 33 -25.20 4.77 7.96
CA PRO A 33 -24.09 5.67 7.68
C PRO A 33 -24.18 6.93 8.55
N ARG A 34 -23.05 7.35 9.11
CA ARG A 34 -22.96 8.53 9.99
C ARG A 34 -21.77 9.39 9.59
N CYS A 35 -21.83 10.67 9.92
CA CYS A 35 -20.72 11.59 9.82
C CYS A 35 -19.85 11.48 11.08
N VAL A 36 -18.60 11.07 10.89
CA VAL A 36 -17.61 10.93 11.96
C VAL A 36 -16.55 12.00 11.78
N ARG A 37 -16.12 12.61 12.88
CA ARG A 37 -15.11 13.68 12.86
C ARG A 37 -13.84 13.16 12.19
N SER A 38 -13.31 13.94 11.25
CA SER A 38 -12.05 13.65 10.60
C SER A 38 -10.92 13.72 11.64
N THR A 39 -10.22 12.62 11.85
CA THR A 39 -8.97 12.60 12.64
C THR A 39 -7.77 13.04 11.81
N THR A 40 -7.94 13.22 10.50
CA THR A 40 -6.89 13.64 9.57
C THR A 40 -6.91 15.16 9.42
N VAL A 41 -5.71 15.76 9.50
CA VAL A 41 -5.45 17.18 9.18
C VAL A 41 -5.66 17.52 7.70
N HIS A 42 -5.75 16.50 6.83
CA HIS A 42 -5.95 16.67 5.40
C HIS A 42 -7.43 16.82 5.04
N LYS A 43 -7.72 17.78 4.15
CA LYS A 43 -9.06 18.14 3.66
C LYS A 43 -9.78 17.02 2.88
N GLU A 44 -9.04 16.07 2.31
CA GLU A 44 -9.61 14.97 1.53
C GLU A 44 -9.05 13.60 1.95
N SER A 45 -9.84 12.55 1.69
CA SER A 45 -9.37 11.17 1.91
C SER A 45 -8.26 10.80 0.92
N SER A 46 -7.33 9.94 1.33
CA SER A 46 -6.28 9.40 0.46
C SER A 46 -6.83 8.78 -0.84
N LYS A 47 -8.02 8.15 -0.78
CA LYS A 47 -8.70 7.58 -1.95
C LYS A 47 -9.11 8.65 -2.95
N ASN A 48 -9.70 9.75 -2.46
CA ASN A 48 -10.14 10.86 -3.31
C ASN A 48 -8.94 11.61 -3.90
N TYR A 49 -7.92 11.89 -3.07
CA TYR A 49 -6.66 12.46 -3.52
C TYR A 49 -6.07 11.63 -4.67
N THR A 50 -5.94 10.31 -4.46
CA THR A 50 -5.38 9.39 -5.46
C THR A 50 -6.22 9.38 -6.74
N ARG A 51 -7.56 9.39 -6.63
CA ARG A 51 -8.47 9.43 -7.80
C ARG A 51 -8.27 10.73 -8.59
N ARG A 52 -8.28 11.88 -7.91
CA ARG A 52 -8.12 13.20 -8.51
C ARG A 52 -6.77 13.33 -9.22
N VAL A 53 -5.68 12.92 -8.56
CA VAL A 53 -4.33 12.91 -9.16
C VAL A 53 -4.28 12.04 -10.41
N ARG A 54 -4.89 10.85 -10.38
CA ARG A 54 -4.96 9.97 -11.57
C ARG A 54 -5.76 10.59 -12.72
N GLN A 55 -6.89 11.25 -12.44
CA GLN A 55 -7.68 11.94 -13.45
C GLN A 55 -6.87 13.07 -14.10
N VAL A 56 -6.19 13.91 -13.31
CA VAL A 56 -5.33 14.98 -13.81
C VAL A 56 -4.20 14.42 -14.69
N GLN A 57 -3.54 13.35 -14.25
CA GLN A 57 -2.50 12.69 -15.05
C GLN A 57 -3.04 12.13 -16.36
N SER A 58 -4.22 11.49 -16.33
CA SER A 58 -4.89 10.95 -17.51
C SER A 58 -5.25 12.04 -18.52
N ALA A 59 -5.82 13.15 -18.05
CA ALA A 59 -6.17 14.29 -18.89
C ALA A 59 -4.94 14.89 -19.58
N ARG A 60 -3.83 15.06 -18.84
CA ARG A 60 -2.57 15.54 -19.43
C ARG A 60 -2.02 14.62 -20.51
N LEU A 61 -2.05 13.32 -20.27
CA LEU A 61 -1.62 12.31 -21.25
C LEU A 61 -2.47 12.39 -22.53
N HIS A 62 -3.78 12.55 -22.38
CA HIS A 62 -4.70 12.73 -23.50
C HIS A 62 -4.39 14.01 -24.30
N ALA A 63 -4.16 15.13 -23.62
CA ALA A 63 -3.86 16.42 -24.27
C ALA A 63 -2.61 16.40 -25.15
N ILE A 64 -1.60 15.57 -24.81
CA ILE A 64 -0.37 15.42 -25.61
C ILE A 64 -0.45 14.29 -26.66
N GLY A 65 -1.65 13.77 -26.94
CA GLY A 65 -1.88 12.67 -27.88
C GLY A 65 -1.27 11.33 -27.44
N LYS A 66 -0.89 11.19 -26.16
CA LYS A 66 -0.38 9.94 -25.60
C LYS A 66 -1.52 9.25 -24.87
N THR A 67 -2.36 8.52 -25.60
CA THR A 67 -3.30 7.59 -24.95
C THR A 67 -2.51 6.59 -24.12
N ALA A 68 -3.11 6.06 -23.04
CA ALA A 68 -2.47 5.06 -22.21
C ALA A 68 -2.18 3.82 -23.05
N ILE A 69 -1.00 3.75 -23.67
CA ILE A 69 -0.54 2.61 -24.46
C ILE A 69 -0.66 1.39 -23.54
N ARG A 70 -1.65 0.55 -23.86
CA ARG A 70 -2.08 -0.60 -23.05
C ARG A 70 -1.07 -1.75 -23.04
N LYS A 71 -0.02 -1.69 -23.87
CA LYS A 71 1.03 -2.72 -23.89
C LYS A 71 1.77 -2.70 -22.57
N SER A 72 1.46 -3.69 -21.73
CA SER A 72 2.23 -3.98 -20.53
C SER A 72 3.64 -4.35 -20.93
N LEU A 73 4.63 -3.57 -20.51
CA LEU A 73 6.02 -3.91 -20.70
C LEU A 73 6.31 -5.12 -19.81
N LYS A 74 6.78 -6.23 -20.40
CA LYS A 74 7.26 -7.39 -19.63
C LYS A 74 8.55 -6.97 -18.91
N CYS A 75 8.45 -6.74 -17.60
CA CYS A 75 9.60 -6.38 -16.79
C CYS A 75 10.33 -7.63 -16.28
N PRO A 76 11.67 -7.58 -16.18
CA PRO A 76 12.44 -8.67 -15.60
C PRO A 76 12.09 -8.87 -14.12
N PRO A 77 12.41 -10.04 -13.53
CA PRO A 77 12.17 -10.31 -12.12
C PRO A 77 12.73 -9.21 -11.21
N GLY A 78 11.93 -8.79 -10.21
CA GLY A 78 12.31 -7.73 -9.27
C GLY A 78 12.06 -6.29 -9.76
N LYS A 79 11.57 -6.11 -10.99
CA LYS A 79 11.12 -4.81 -11.51
C LYS A 79 9.62 -4.82 -11.82
N ILE A 80 9.00 -3.64 -11.70
CA ILE A 80 7.59 -3.40 -12.08
C ILE A 80 7.52 -2.32 -13.15
N GLN A 81 6.48 -2.38 -13.98
CA GLN A 81 6.25 -1.34 -14.99
C GLN A 81 5.73 -0.06 -14.32
N ARG A 82 6.50 1.02 -14.42
CA ARG A 82 6.01 2.37 -14.15
C ARG A 82 5.20 2.84 -15.36
N ARG A 83 3.97 3.28 -15.12
CA ARG A 83 3.14 3.91 -16.16
C ARG A 83 3.80 5.19 -16.66
N GLY A 84 3.65 5.46 -17.95
CA GLY A 84 4.06 6.75 -18.51
C GLY A 84 3.25 7.89 -17.86
N TYR A 85 3.87 9.04 -17.67
CA TYR A 85 3.22 10.21 -17.08
C TYR A 85 3.86 11.50 -17.60
N VAL A 86 3.13 12.61 -17.48
CA VAL A 86 3.64 13.95 -17.79
C VAL A 86 4.26 14.55 -16.53
N ARG A 87 5.56 14.83 -16.58
CA ARG A 87 6.29 15.52 -15.51
C ARG A 87 6.26 17.00 -15.78
N LYS A 88 5.78 17.80 -14.82
CA LYS A 88 5.93 19.26 -14.83
C LYS A 88 7.20 19.68 -14.10
N PHE A 89 7.92 20.64 -14.64
CA PHE A 89 9.04 21.30 -13.99
C PHE A 89 8.54 22.50 -13.18
N ALA A 90 9.00 22.63 -11.94
CA ALA A 90 8.74 23.82 -11.15
C ALA A 90 9.43 25.04 -11.78
N THR A 91 8.86 26.23 -11.60
CA THR A 91 9.43 27.50 -12.07
C THR A 91 10.85 27.71 -11.55
N THR A 92 11.11 27.31 -10.30
CA THR A 92 12.44 27.34 -9.69
C THR A 92 13.45 26.44 -10.41
N VAL A 93 13.04 25.23 -10.82
CA VAL A 93 13.89 24.29 -11.56
C VAL A 93 14.17 24.80 -12.96
N ARG A 94 13.23 25.48 -13.61
CA ARG A 94 13.45 26.11 -14.92
C ARG A 94 14.43 27.27 -14.83
N ARG A 95 14.28 28.15 -13.84
CA ARG A 95 15.16 29.32 -13.64
C ARG A 95 16.55 28.95 -13.15
N LYS A 96 16.65 28.07 -12.16
CA LYS A 96 17.92 27.72 -11.52
C LYS A 96 18.57 26.51 -12.14
N GLY A 97 17.85 25.66 -12.87
CA GLY A 97 18.38 24.38 -13.37
C GLY A 97 18.62 23.34 -12.28
N TYR A 98 18.97 22.12 -12.70
CA TYR A 98 19.35 21.00 -11.83
C TYR A 98 20.64 20.35 -12.30
N THR A 99 21.42 19.77 -11.39
CA THR A 99 22.69 19.11 -11.70
C THR A 99 22.49 17.64 -12.03
N VAL A 100 23.25 17.15 -13.00
CA VAL A 100 23.33 15.72 -13.34
C VAL A 100 24.80 15.30 -13.33
N ARG A 101 25.08 14.18 -12.68
CA ARG A 101 26.40 13.55 -12.63
C ARG A 101 26.42 12.35 -13.56
N LYS A 102 27.32 12.35 -14.55
CA LYS A 102 27.52 11.18 -15.43
C LYS A 102 28.35 10.11 -14.71
N ALA A 103 28.32 8.89 -15.23
CA ALA A 103 29.19 7.80 -14.78
C ALA A 103 30.69 8.14 -14.92
N SER A 104 31.05 8.99 -15.89
CA SER A 104 32.40 9.51 -16.08
C SER A 104 32.86 10.53 -15.02
N GLY A 105 32.02 10.84 -14.03
CA GLY A 105 32.33 11.80 -12.98
C GLY A 105 32.02 13.26 -13.34
N GLN A 106 31.84 13.59 -14.62
CA GLN A 106 31.49 14.94 -15.08
C GLN A 106 30.12 15.39 -14.55
N VAL A 107 30.07 16.61 -14.01
CA VAL A 107 28.85 17.25 -13.50
C VAL A 107 28.45 18.38 -14.44
N TYR A 108 27.18 18.41 -14.84
CA TYR A 108 26.62 19.45 -15.70
C TYR A 108 25.29 19.94 -15.14
N ARG A 109 24.99 21.23 -15.38
CA ARG A 109 23.76 21.88 -14.95
C ARG A 109 22.81 22.04 -16.13
N ILE A 110 21.60 21.53 -15.98
CA ILE A 110 20.57 21.50 -17.03
C ILE A 110 19.45 22.48 -16.66
N TYR A 111 19.04 23.30 -17.62
CA TYR A 111 17.89 24.19 -17.51
C TYR A 111 16.79 23.67 -18.45
N PRO A 112 15.64 23.20 -17.92
CA PRO A 112 14.54 22.79 -18.79
C PRO A 112 13.91 23.97 -19.53
N ASP A 113 13.92 23.91 -20.86
CA ASP A 113 13.23 24.92 -21.69
C ASP A 113 11.71 24.79 -21.54
N LYS A 114 11.21 23.56 -21.63
CA LYS A 114 9.78 23.21 -21.58
C LYS A 114 9.27 23.15 -20.15
N GLU A 115 7.99 23.53 -19.97
CA GLU A 115 7.32 23.41 -18.68
C GLU A 115 7.07 21.94 -18.30
N ASP A 116 6.86 21.07 -19.29
CA ASP A 116 6.61 19.67 -19.05
C ASP A 116 7.28 18.73 -20.06
N VAL A 117 7.38 17.47 -19.65
CA VAL A 117 7.96 16.40 -20.46
C VAL A 117 7.20 15.11 -20.24
N TYR A 118 6.90 14.41 -21.34
CA TYR A 118 6.35 13.07 -21.28
C TYR A 118 7.42 12.05 -20.92
N VAL A 119 7.26 11.40 -19.77
CA VAL A 119 8.11 10.32 -19.31
C VAL A 119 7.51 9.00 -19.77
N LYS A 120 8.15 8.34 -20.75
CA LYS A 120 7.74 7.02 -21.27
C LYS A 120 7.62 5.96 -20.16
N PRO A 121 6.75 4.95 -20.30
CA PRO A 121 6.73 3.82 -19.38
C PRO A 121 8.08 3.09 -19.37
N SER A 122 8.53 2.66 -18.20
CA SER A 122 9.80 1.94 -18.05
C SER A 122 9.73 0.97 -16.88
N CYS A 123 10.61 -0.04 -16.88
CA CYS A 123 10.75 -0.94 -15.73
C CYS A 123 11.56 -0.24 -14.63
N VAL A 124 10.98 -0.16 -13.43
CA VAL A 124 11.62 0.40 -12.24
C VAL A 124 11.75 -0.69 -11.17
N LYS A 125 12.72 -0.55 -10.26
CA LYS A 125 12.85 -1.46 -9.10
C LYS A 125 11.52 -1.50 -8.36
N ASP A 126 11.07 -2.70 -7.98
CA ASP A 126 9.87 -2.87 -7.18
C ASP A 126 10.18 -2.60 -5.71
N PRO A 127 9.70 -1.50 -5.11
CA PRO A 127 9.92 -1.20 -3.71
C PRO A 127 9.05 -2.04 -2.76
N GLY A 128 8.12 -2.87 -3.26
CA GLY A 128 7.20 -3.64 -2.41
C GLY A 128 6.09 -2.80 -1.78
N LEU A 129 5.77 -1.63 -2.39
CA LEU A 129 4.74 -0.74 -1.86
C LEU A 129 3.34 -1.35 -1.99
N PRO A 130 2.45 -1.13 -0.99
CA PRO A 130 1.06 -1.59 -1.04
C PRO A 130 0.34 -1.16 -2.32
N GLY A 131 -0.43 -2.07 -2.93
CA GLY A 131 -1.22 -1.80 -4.14
C GLY A 131 -0.45 -1.88 -5.47
N LYS A 132 0.80 -2.36 -5.45
CA LYS A 132 1.60 -2.68 -6.65
C LYS A 132 1.76 -4.19 -6.90
N GLY A 133 1.24 -5.03 -5.99
CA GLY A 133 1.18 -6.47 -6.14
C GLY A 133 0.10 -6.94 -7.13
N PRO A 134 -0.03 -8.26 -7.32
CA PRO A 134 -1.05 -8.83 -8.19
C PRO A 134 -2.47 -8.41 -7.77
N ALA A 135 -3.40 -8.46 -8.75
CA ALA A 135 -4.75 -7.91 -8.60
C ALA A 135 -5.51 -8.52 -7.40
N PRO A 136 -6.50 -7.81 -6.81
CA PRO A 136 -7.33 -8.38 -5.75
C PRO A 136 -7.90 -9.75 -6.18
N GLY A 137 -7.72 -10.78 -5.34
CA GLY A 137 -8.08 -12.16 -5.65
C GLY A 137 -6.98 -13.00 -6.31
N LYS A 138 -5.90 -12.37 -6.79
CA LYS A 138 -4.66 -13.04 -7.21
C LYS A 138 -3.55 -12.64 -6.25
N GLY A 139 -3.27 -13.46 -5.23
CA GLY A 139 -2.25 -13.19 -4.22
C GLY A 139 -2.62 -13.76 -2.85
N PHE A 140 -1.83 -13.44 -1.83
CA PHE A 140 -2.16 -13.80 -0.44
C PHE A 140 -3.52 -13.21 -0.04
N SER A 141 -4.25 -13.94 0.80
CA SER A 141 -5.47 -13.43 1.43
C SER A 141 -5.17 -12.12 2.17
N ILE A 142 -6.19 -11.26 2.31
CA ILE A 142 -6.03 -9.92 2.89
C ILE A 142 -5.49 -10.03 4.32
N LEU A 143 -4.19 -9.77 4.49
CA LEU A 143 -3.57 -9.61 5.80
C LEU A 143 -4.13 -8.35 6.45
N ARG A 144 -4.84 -8.49 7.58
CA ARG A 144 -5.28 -7.31 8.33
C ARG A 144 -4.14 -6.85 9.23
N LYS A 145 -3.97 -5.52 9.32
CA LYS A 145 -2.91 -4.93 10.15
C LYS A 145 -3.15 -5.29 11.61
N GLY A 146 -2.12 -5.84 12.27
CA GLY A 146 -2.11 -6.09 13.70
C GLY A 146 -2.68 -7.45 14.15
N GLU A 147 -3.02 -8.35 13.23
CA GLU A 147 -3.63 -9.64 13.59
C GLU A 147 -2.73 -10.55 14.44
N LEU A 148 -1.42 -10.61 14.17
CA LEU A 148 -0.48 -11.35 15.02
C LEU A 148 0.01 -10.48 16.18
N LYS A 149 0.15 -9.16 15.94
CA LYS A 149 0.60 -8.20 16.96
C LYS A 149 -0.34 -8.14 18.17
N LYS A 150 -1.64 -8.37 17.99
CA LYS A 150 -2.60 -8.41 19.10
C LYS A 150 -2.32 -9.50 20.14
N TYR A 151 -1.54 -10.53 19.77
CA TYR A 151 -1.07 -11.59 20.66
C TYR A 151 0.37 -11.38 21.15
N GLY A 152 0.95 -10.20 20.91
CA GLY A 152 2.33 -9.90 21.30
C GLY A 152 3.39 -10.35 20.29
N TYR A 153 3.01 -10.84 19.11
CA TYR A 153 3.98 -11.26 18.12
C TYR A 153 4.72 -10.07 17.48
N VAL A 154 6.04 -10.04 17.65
CA VAL A 154 6.97 -9.05 17.09
C VAL A 154 8.22 -9.81 16.63
N TYR A 155 8.68 -9.57 15.38
CA TYR A 155 9.80 -10.34 14.81
C TYR A 155 11.15 -10.05 15.47
N ASP A 156 11.29 -8.88 16.09
CA ASP A 156 12.50 -8.40 16.78
C ASP A 156 12.63 -8.93 18.22
N GLU A 157 11.60 -9.64 18.71
CA GLU A 157 11.62 -10.25 20.05
C GLU A 157 12.28 -11.63 20.03
N SER A 158 12.62 -12.14 21.22
CA SER A 158 13.20 -13.47 21.39
C SER A 158 12.30 -14.58 20.83
N GLU A 159 12.92 -15.69 20.42
CA GLU A 159 12.21 -16.82 19.83
C GLU A 159 11.11 -17.39 20.73
N GLU A 160 11.38 -17.47 22.03
CA GLU A 160 10.42 -17.92 23.03
C GLU A 160 9.16 -17.05 23.06
N LYS A 161 9.32 -15.72 23.11
CA LYS A 161 8.21 -14.76 23.09
C LYS A 161 7.42 -14.83 21.78
N ARG A 162 8.11 -15.03 20.66
CA ARG A 162 7.45 -15.21 19.36
C ARG A 162 6.60 -16.48 19.36
N HIS A 163 7.15 -17.60 19.80
CA HIS A 163 6.43 -18.88 19.84
C HIS A 163 5.25 -18.85 20.81
N THR A 164 5.36 -18.21 21.98
CA THR A 164 4.23 -18.07 22.91
C THR A 164 3.10 -17.23 22.32
N ALA A 165 3.43 -16.13 21.64
CA ALA A 165 2.45 -15.32 20.91
C ALA A 165 1.76 -16.11 19.79
N LEU A 166 2.50 -16.95 19.08
CA LEU A 166 1.94 -17.81 18.02
C LEU A 166 1.02 -18.90 18.58
N LYS A 167 1.34 -19.50 19.73
CA LYS A 167 0.46 -20.44 20.44
C LYS A 167 -0.86 -19.78 20.84
N GLN A 168 -0.85 -18.50 21.21
CA GLN A 168 -2.07 -17.76 21.48
C GLN A 168 -2.85 -17.45 20.20
N ALA A 169 -2.15 -17.10 19.11
CA ALA A 169 -2.77 -16.81 17.82
C ALA A 169 -3.44 -18.04 17.19
N GLU A 170 -2.87 -19.22 17.41
CA GLU A 170 -3.37 -20.50 16.94
C GLU A 170 -4.79 -20.78 17.46
N LYS A 171 -5.09 -20.45 18.71
CA LYS A 171 -6.42 -20.63 19.31
C LYS A 171 -7.56 -19.90 18.58
N GLU A 172 -7.28 -18.78 17.93
CA GLU A 172 -8.31 -18.02 17.19
C GLU A 172 -8.28 -18.30 15.68
N PHE A 173 -7.09 -18.43 15.10
CA PHE A 173 -6.94 -18.53 13.64
C PHE A 173 -6.74 -19.96 13.13
N GLY A 174 -6.48 -20.91 14.02
CA GLY A 174 -5.99 -22.25 13.72
C GLY A 174 -4.54 -22.26 13.19
N ALA A 175 -3.88 -23.41 13.27
CA ALA A 175 -2.49 -23.58 12.82
C ALA A 175 -2.30 -23.18 11.35
N LEU A 176 -3.21 -23.60 10.46
CA LEU A 176 -3.16 -23.25 9.03
C LEU A 176 -3.33 -21.73 8.80
N GLY A 177 -4.18 -21.07 9.59
CA GLY A 177 -4.40 -19.62 9.51
C GLY A 177 -3.15 -18.84 9.90
N VAL A 178 -2.51 -19.22 11.01
CA VAL A 178 -1.24 -18.64 11.46
C VAL A 178 -0.13 -18.87 10.42
N TYR A 179 0.00 -20.10 9.93
CA TYR A 179 0.97 -20.46 8.89
C TYR A 179 0.83 -19.58 7.64
N ARG A 180 -0.40 -19.44 7.10
CA ARG A 180 -0.66 -18.62 5.91
C ARG A 180 -0.35 -17.14 6.14
N LYS A 181 -0.61 -16.63 7.35
CA LYS A 181 -0.27 -15.24 7.70
C LYS A 181 1.24 -15.02 7.75
N LEU A 182 1.98 -15.89 8.43
CA LEU A 182 3.44 -15.82 8.49
C LEU A 182 4.07 -15.97 7.10
N ASP A 183 3.59 -16.92 6.29
CA ASP A 183 4.04 -17.11 4.91
C ASP A 183 3.87 -15.85 4.05
N ALA A 184 2.68 -15.25 4.13
CA ALA A 184 2.38 -14.05 3.37
C ALA A 184 3.28 -12.88 3.79
N VAL A 185 3.46 -12.66 5.10
CA VAL A 185 4.32 -11.59 5.61
C VAL A 185 5.79 -11.85 5.24
N ALA A 186 6.28 -13.09 5.33
CA ALA A 186 7.64 -13.46 4.93
C ALA A 186 7.90 -13.11 3.46
N LYS A 187 6.98 -13.49 2.57
CA LYS A 187 7.13 -13.24 1.12
C LYS A 187 7.02 -11.76 0.76
N LEU A 188 6.13 -11.02 1.43
CA LEU A 188 5.97 -9.58 1.20
C LEU A 188 7.16 -8.77 1.74
N SER A 189 7.74 -9.18 2.86
CA SER A 189 8.86 -8.47 3.50
C SER A 189 10.21 -8.77 2.85
N LYS A 190 10.33 -9.80 2.00
CA LYS A 190 11.60 -10.27 1.41
C LYS A 190 12.44 -9.16 0.75
N ARG A 191 11.79 -8.13 0.18
CA ARG A 191 12.47 -7.02 -0.51
C ARG A 191 12.66 -5.78 0.36
N THR A 192 11.78 -5.56 1.33
CA THR A 192 11.75 -4.33 2.15
C THR A 192 12.53 -4.50 3.44
N VAL A 193 12.33 -5.63 4.14
CA VAL A 193 13.00 -5.97 5.40
C VAL A 193 13.41 -7.46 5.36
N PRO A 194 14.55 -7.78 4.73
CA PRO A 194 14.98 -9.17 4.50
C PRO A 194 15.20 -9.97 5.79
N GLU A 195 15.66 -9.30 6.85
CA GLU A 195 15.84 -9.90 8.18
C GLU A 195 14.52 -10.41 8.76
N ALA A 196 13.51 -9.52 8.85
CA ALA A 196 12.17 -9.89 9.30
C ALA A 196 11.59 -11.02 8.44
N ALA A 197 11.81 -10.99 7.12
CA ALA A 197 11.37 -12.06 6.23
C ALA A 197 11.96 -13.44 6.58
N ARG A 198 13.22 -13.51 7.04
CA ARG A 198 13.84 -14.77 7.51
C ARG A 198 13.21 -15.24 8.81
N VAL A 199 12.96 -14.33 9.75
CA VAL A 199 12.30 -14.65 11.03
C VAL A 199 10.89 -15.20 10.79
N PHE A 200 10.07 -14.51 9.98
CA PHE A 200 8.73 -14.99 9.64
C PHE A 200 8.77 -16.35 8.94
N ALA A 201 9.77 -16.61 8.10
CA ALA A 201 9.95 -17.91 7.45
C ALA A 201 10.33 -19.00 8.46
N LYS A 202 11.23 -18.71 9.41
CA LYS A 202 11.62 -19.64 10.49
C LYS A 202 10.42 -20.00 11.36
N ASP A 203 9.68 -19.00 11.82
CA ASP A 203 8.52 -19.18 12.67
C ASP A 203 7.37 -19.91 11.93
N ARG A 204 7.25 -19.71 10.61
CA ARG A 204 6.32 -20.47 9.75
C ARG A 204 6.67 -21.97 9.73
N GLU A 205 7.95 -22.30 9.55
CA GLU A 205 8.41 -23.70 9.57
C GLU A 205 8.24 -24.32 10.95
N TRP A 206 8.45 -23.55 12.02
CA TRP A 206 8.15 -24.01 13.38
C TRP A 206 6.66 -24.37 13.55
N ILE A 207 5.72 -23.55 13.06
CA ILE A 207 4.29 -23.91 13.09
C ILE A 207 4.02 -25.21 12.31
N LYS A 208 4.67 -25.38 11.16
CA LYS A 208 4.53 -26.60 10.35
C LYS A 208 5.08 -27.84 11.05
N SER A 209 6.12 -27.71 11.88
CA SER A 209 6.69 -28.84 12.63
C SER A 209 5.91 -29.18 13.89
N GLN A 210 5.24 -28.21 14.51
CA GLN A 210 4.50 -28.41 15.76
C GLN A 210 3.05 -28.85 15.56
N TYR A 211 2.44 -28.52 14.41
CA TYR A 211 0.99 -28.72 14.20
C TYR A 211 0.68 -29.40 12.87
N GLU A 212 -0.36 -30.23 12.87
CA GLU A 212 -0.91 -30.80 11.64
C GLU A 212 -1.71 -29.74 10.87
N LEU A 213 -1.23 -29.37 9.68
CA LEU A 213 -1.85 -28.33 8.86
C LEU A 213 -3.02 -28.90 8.04
N LYS A 214 -4.15 -29.18 8.68
CA LYS A 214 -5.37 -29.61 7.96
C LYS A 214 -6.02 -28.43 7.24
N ALA A 215 -6.24 -28.61 5.94
CA ALA A 215 -7.21 -27.79 5.21
C ALA A 215 -8.60 -28.35 5.52
N PHE A 216 -9.51 -27.49 5.99
CA PHE A 216 -10.94 -27.80 6.09
C PHE A 216 -11.52 -28.05 4.69
#